data_AF-S8BS67-F1
#
_entry.id   AF-S8BS67-F1
#
_cell.length_a   1.000
_cell.length_b   1.000
_cell.length_c   1.000
_cell.angle_alpha   90.00
_cell.angle_beta   90.00
_cell.angle_gamma   90.00
#
_symmetry.space_group_name_H-M   'P 1'
#
loop_
_entity.id
_entity.type
_entity.pdbx_description
1 polymer ?
#
loop_
_entity_poly.entity_id
_entity_poly.type
_entity_poly.pdbx_seq_one_letter_code
_entity_poly.pdbx_strand_id
1 'polypeptide(L)' 'MGEERKAKKRGRGEWILMDARGRAGTVRVDKYTIMNWTRINPRDLRIIDPDFGYPSAILCRDKAVVLNLE' A
#
# COMPACT_ATOMS: atom_id res chain seq x y z
N MET A 1 -14.55 -17.78 -29.19
CA MET A 1 -14.12 -17.91 -27.79
C MET A 1 -12.70 -17.35 -27.70
N GLY A 2 -12.58 -16.02 -27.56
CA GLY A 2 -11.28 -15.36 -27.51
C GLY A 2 -10.82 -15.31 -26.06
N GLU A 3 -9.74 -16.02 -25.75
CA GLU A 3 -9.08 -15.88 -24.45
C GLU A 3 -8.56 -14.44 -24.32
N GLU A 4 -9.25 -13.64 -23.51
CA GLU A 4 -8.70 -12.41 -22.98
C GLU A 4 -7.41 -12.75 -22.25
N ARG A 5 -6.28 -12.37 -22.86
CA ARG A 5 -4.97 -12.35 -22.20
C ARG A 5 -5.11 -11.48 -20.96
N LYS A 6 -5.33 -12.09 -19.79
CA LYS A 6 -5.19 -11.41 -18.50
C LYS A 6 -3.75 -10.95 -18.39
N ALA A 7 -3.50 -9.72 -18.82
CA ALA A 7 -2.27 -9.01 -18.51
C ALA A 7 -2.12 -9.07 -16.98
N LYS A 8 -1.18 -9.89 -16.51
CA LYS A 8 -0.81 -10.00 -15.11
C LYS A 8 -0.20 -8.65 -14.74
N LYS A 9 -1.05 -7.69 -14.36
CA LYS A 9 -0.68 -6.34 -13.93
C LYS A 9 0.08 -6.45 -12.61
N ARG A 10 1.36 -6.81 -12.70
CA ARG A 10 2.34 -6.67 -11.62
C ARG A 10 2.22 -5.24 -11.08
N GLY A 11 1.90 -5.10 -9.79
CA GLY A 11 2.20 -3.87 -9.05
C GLY A 11 1.04 -3.03 -8.52
N ARG A 12 -0.24 -3.42 -8.66
CA ARG A 12 -1.34 -2.76 -7.94
C ARG A 12 -1.91 -3.66 -6.86
N GLY A 13 -1.45 -3.45 -5.62
CA GLY A 13 -2.08 -4.02 -4.43
C GLY A 13 -3.51 -3.52 -4.28
N GLU A 14 -4.34 -4.30 -3.60
CA GLU A 14 -5.66 -3.88 -3.17
C GLU A 14 -5.53 -3.31 -1.76
N TRP A 15 -5.96 -2.07 -1.57
CA TRP A 15 -5.78 -1.31 -0.33
C TRP A 15 -7.12 -0.82 0.19
N ILE A 16 -7.25 -0.71 1.51
CA ILE A 16 -8.38 0.00 2.13
C ILE A 16 -7.93 1.44 2.39
N LEU A 17 -8.66 2.41 1.84
CA LEU A 17 -8.48 3.82 2.13
C LEU A 17 -9.64 4.28 3.02
N MET A 18 -9.30 4.89 4.15
CA MET A 18 -10.27 5.45 5.10
C MET A 18 -10.06 6.95 5.26
N ASP A 19 -11.15 7.72 5.31
CA ASP A 19 -11.10 9.16 5.58
C ASP A 19 -11.23 9.49 7.08
N ALA A 20 -11.07 10.77 7.42
CA ALA A 20 -11.17 11.24 8.80
C ALA A 20 -12.58 11.10 9.43
N ARG A 21 -13.62 10.77 8.64
CA ARG A 21 -14.97 10.48 9.13
C ARG A 21 -15.21 8.97 9.28
N GLY A 22 -14.18 8.14 9.10
CA GLY A 22 -14.27 6.69 9.19
C GLY A 22 -14.90 6.02 7.96
N ARG A 23 -15.11 6.75 6.85
CA ARG A 23 -15.62 6.14 5.62
C ARG A 23 -14.48 5.42 4.93
N ALA A 24 -14.65 4.12 4.69
CA ALA A 24 -13.66 3.27 4.05
C ALA A 24 -14.11 2.80 2.66
N GLY A 25 -13.15 2.60 1.77
CA GLY A 25 -13.36 2.00 0.46
C GLY A 25 -12.12 1.29 -0.04
N THR A 26 -12.31 0.32 -0.93
CA THR A 26 -11.22 -0.43 -1.54
C THR A 26 -10.68 0.29 -2.78
N VAL A 27 -9.37 0.46 -2.86
CA VAL A 27 -8.68 1.12 -3.98
C VAL A 27 -7.58 0.21 -4.54
N ARG A 28 -7.39 0.25 -5.87
CA ARG A 28 -6.32 -0.49 -6.56
C ARG A 28 -5.23 0.46 -7.01
N VAL A 29 -4.25 0.67 -6.15
CA VAL A 29 -3.16 1.61 -6.36
C VAL A 29 -1.80 0.91 -6.26
N ASP A 30 -0.82 1.46 -6.97
CA ASP A 30 0.56 1.01 -6.87
C ASP A 30 1.31 1.73 -5.74
N LYS A 31 2.48 1.20 -5.38
CA LYS A 31 3.32 1.79 -4.33
C LYS A 31 3.71 3.24 -4.61
N TYR A 32 3.86 3.63 -5.88
CA TYR A 32 4.22 5.00 -6.26
C TYR A 32 3.09 5.98 -5.97
N THR A 33 1.85 5.57 -6.22
CA THR A 33 0.65 6.33 -5.88
C THR A 33 0.56 6.55 -4.36
N ILE A 34 0.80 5.51 -3.56
CA ILE A 34 0.80 5.61 -2.10
C ILE A 34 1.90 6.55 -1.59
N MET A 35 3.12 6.45 -2.13
CA MET A 35 4.22 7.37 -1.78
C MET A 35 3.84 8.83 -2.08
N ASN A 36 3.18 9.09 -3.21
CA ASN A 36 2.78 10.44 -3.57
C ASN A 36 1.69 11.00 -2.64
N TRP A 37 0.71 10.17 -2.25
CA TRP A 37 -0.37 10.58 -1.34
C TRP A 37 0.11 10.83 0.08
N THR A 38 0.95 9.92 0.60
CA THR A 38 1.36 9.93 2.01
C THR A 38 2.62 10.74 2.27
N ARG A 39 3.39 11.07 1.22
CA ARG A 39 4.73 11.69 1.31
C ARG A 39 5.72 10.85 2.15
N ILE A 40 5.47 9.55 2.30
CA ILE A 40 6.34 8.61 3.02
C ILE A 40 7.54 8.24 2.13
N ASN A 41 8.69 8.01 2.75
CA ASN A 41 9.89 7.59 2.02
C ASN A 41 9.72 6.17 1.46
N PRO A 42 10.23 5.87 0.25
CA PRO A 42 10.19 4.52 -0.31
C PRO A 42 10.70 3.43 0.63
N ARG A 43 11.68 3.72 1.49
CA ARG A 43 12.23 2.77 2.47
C ARG A 43 11.19 2.34 3.49
N ASP A 44 10.33 3.25 3.92
CA ASP A 44 9.36 2.98 4.97
C ASP A 44 8.16 2.26 4.38
N LEU A 45 7.78 2.58 3.14
CA LEU A 45 6.70 1.86 2.47
C LEU A 45 7.02 0.37 2.25
N ARG A 46 8.31 0.00 2.24
CA ARG A 46 8.70 -1.41 2.10
C ARG A 46 8.21 -2.28 3.24
N ILE A 47 8.03 -1.76 4.45
CA ILE A 47 7.58 -2.59 5.58
C ILE A 47 6.13 -3.10 5.43
N ILE A 48 5.38 -2.51 4.49
CA ILE A 48 4.02 -2.95 4.12
C ILE A 48 3.98 -3.55 2.70
N ASP A 49 5.13 -3.86 2.11
CA ASP A 49 5.20 -4.53 0.81
C ASP A 49 4.92 -6.03 1.00
N PRO A 50 3.80 -6.56 0.47
CA PRO A 50 3.39 -7.95 0.69
C PRO A 50 4.35 -8.97 0.08
N ASP A 51 5.24 -8.57 -0.83
CA ASP A 51 6.23 -9.47 -1.44
C ASP A 51 7.43 -9.74 -0.52
N PHE A 52 7.54 -9.07 0.64
CA PHE A 52 8.65 -9.21 1.57
C PHE A 52 8.15 -9.46 3.00
N GLY A 53 8.58 -10.57 3.61
CA GLY A 53 8.35 -10.82 5.03
C GLY A 53 9.20 -9.90 5.90
N TYR A 54 8.61 -8.80 6.38
CA TYR A 54 9.24 -7.90 7.33
C TYR A 54 8.74 -8.21 8.75
N PRO A 55 9.59 -8.07 9.79
CA PRO A 55 9.11 -8.20 11.16
C PRO A 55 8.07 -7.11 11.47
N SER A 56 7.23 -7.38 12.48
CA SER A 56 6.38 -6.37 13.10
C SER A 56 7.17 -5.10 13.43
N ALA A 57 6.69 -3.94 12.98
CA ALA A 57 7.38 -2.66 13.11
C ALA A 57 6.41 -1.47 13.17
N ILE A 58 6.75 -0.46 13.98
CA ILE A 58 6.05 0.83 14.05
C ILE A 58 7.06 1.92 13.69
N LEU A 59 6.81 2.66 12.62
CA LEU A 59 7.65 3.76 12.16
C LEU A 59 6.90 5.09 12.30
N CYS A 60 7.37 5.95 13.21
CA CYS A 60 6.85 7.30 13.36
C CYS A 60 7.57 8.26 12.39
N ARG A 61 6.79 9.07 11.67
CA ARG A 61 7.27 10.14 10.79
C ARG A 61 6.57 11.44 11.15
N ASP A 62 7.11 12.54 10.65
CA ASP A 62 6.60 13.89 10.92
C ASP A 62 5.08 14.03 10.68
N LYS A 63 4.56 13.37 9.62
CA LYS A 63 3.14 13.49 9.22
C LYS A 63 2.43 12.15 9.03
N ALA A 64 3.06 11.04 9.42
CA ALA A 64 2.52 9.70 9.19
C ALA A 64 3.05 8.68 10.20
N VAL A 65 2.26 7.63 10.42
CA VAL A 65 2.68 6.42 11.12
C VAL A 65 2.57 5.25 10.14
N VAL A 66 3.64 4.47 10.01
CA VAL A 66 3.66 3.24 9.20
C VAL A 66 3.74 2.05 10.13
N LEU A 67 2.90 1.05 9.88
CA LEU A 67 2.67 -0.05 10.79
C LEU A 67 2.73 -1.38 10.03
N ASN A 68 3.51 -2.32 10.53
CA ASN A 68 3.45 -3.74 10.17
C ASN A 68 3.24 -4.54 11.47
N LEU A 69 2.25 -5.44 11.51
CA LEU A 69 1.87 -6.22 12.70
C LEU A 69 1.71 -7.72 12.40
N GLU A 70 2.36 -8.23 11.35
CA GLU A 70 2.48 -9.68 11.10
C GLU A 70 3.20 -10.42 12.23
#